data_AF-A0A6G8CKH8-F1
#
_entry.id   AF-A0A6G8CKH8-F1
#
_cell.length_a   1.000
_cell.length_b   1.000
_cell.length_c   1.000
_cell.angle_alpha   90.00
_cell.angle_beta   90.00
_cell.angle_gamma   90.00
#
_symmetry.space_group_name_H-M   'P 1'
#
loop_
_entity.id
_entity.type
_entity.pdbx_description
1 polymer ?
#
loop_
_entity_poly.entity_id
_entity_poly.type
_entity_poly.pdbx_seq_one_letter_code
_entity_poly.pdbx_strand_id
1 'polypeptide(L)'
;MNQSRLSNLQVTVQAASDRLADALLAGADTSKARAALDQARAALQSYHDAEQVAELERWQEHANIQAAENAKAEAESVGKALKAVRNTVERVQVPECIELFAPFEYPVVAKAAAEVARLKLEIESSEPERRKIADEVDALTGRANAKRVEANAIRSRRLAGHEEASDAATLHLLEADANDLGGLARAAQQHLQVLGQPVMALLQQLAAAEQKMKAAQVEAALHGQADRVRALEAALIDGVRELRGSMLKVGFTNLPNFFLPAQKLRDVANGLPV
;
A
#
# COMPACT_ATOMS: atom_id res chain seq x y z
N MET A 1 -23.04 -22.55 11.54
CA MET A 1 -24.49 -22.36 11.76
C MET A 1 -25.27 -22.08 10.47
N ASN A 2 -24.76 -21.28 9.53
CA ASN A 2 -25.49 -20.92 8.29
C ASN A 2 -25.78 -22.10 7.34
N GLN A 3 -24.82 -23.01 7.11
CA GLN A 3 -25.03 -24.17 6.22
C GLN A 3 -26.15 -25.12 6.70
N SER A 4 -26.32 -25.30 8.00
CA SER A 4 -27.42 -26.10 8.56
C SER A 4 -28.79 -25.44 8.39
N ARG A 5 -28.85 -24.10 8.37
CA ARG A 5 -30.09 -23.37 8.12
C ARG A 5 -30.51 -23.42 6.65
N LEU A 6 -29.55 -23.27 5.73
CA LEU A 6 -29.78 -23.42 4.30
C LEU A 6 -30.22 -24.85 3.94
N SER A 7 -29.56 -25.88 4.49
CA SER A 7 -29.95 -27.27 4.24
C SER A 7 -31.37 -27.55 4.74
N ASN A 8 -31.76 -27.01 5.90
CA ASN A 8 -33.11 -27.16 6.43
C ASN A 8 -34.16 -26.47 5.56
N LEU A 9 -33.87 -25.29 5.00
CA LEU A 9 -34.78 -24.59 4.08
C LEU A 9 -34.94 -25.36 2.75
N GLN A 10 -33.85 -25.92 2.21
CA GLN A 10 -33.88 -26.76 1.00
C GLN A 10 -34.71 -28.03 1.23
N VAL A 11 -34.52 -28.70 2.37
CA VAL A 11 -35.34 -29.87 2.76
C VAL A 11 -36.82 -29.49 2.90
N THR A 12 -37.12 -28.29 3.41
CA THR A 12 -38.50 -27.81 3.55
C THR A 12 -39.15 -27.52 2.19
N VAL A 13 -38.42 -26.94 1.24
CA VAL A 13 -38.89 -26.75 -0.15
C VAL A 13 -39.12 -28.10 -0.82
N GLN A 14 -38.21 -29.06 -0.65
CA GLN A 14 -38.35 -30.41 -1.22
C GLN A 14 -39.59 -31.11 -0.66
N ALA A 15 -39.76 -31.12 0.68
CA ALA A 15 -40.93 -31.72 1.31
C ALA A 15 -42.25 -31.06 0.90
N ALA A 16 -42.27 -29.74 0.66
CA ALA A 16 -43.44 -29.05 0.14
C ALA A 16 -43.73 -29.40 -1.34
N SER A 17 -42.68 -29.61 -2.14
CA SER A 17 -42.79 -30.06 -3.52
C SER A 17 -43.32 -31.50 -3.61
N ASP A 18 -42.82 -32.40 -2.77
CA ASP A 18 -43.25 -33.81 -2.73
C ASP A 18 -44.75 -33.90 -2.35
N ARG A 19 -45.20 -33.11 -1.36
CA ARG A 19 -46.63 -33.02 -0.99
C ARG A 19 -47.52 -32.49 -2.12
N LEU A 20 -47.01 -31.57 -2.94
CA LEU A 20 -47.74 -31.09 -4.12
C LEU A 20 -47.84 -32.19 -5.18
N ALA A 21 -46.77 -32.94 -5.40
CA ALA A 21 -46.77 -34.08 -6.32
C ALA A 21 -47.76 -35.17 -5.88
N ASP A 22 -47.79 -35.52 -4.59
CA ASP A 22 -48.73 -36.49 -4.04
C ASP A 22 -50.19 -36.04 -4.19
N ALA A 23 -50.49 -34.76 -3.93
CA ALA A 23 -51.84 -34.21 -4.08
C ALA A 23 -52.31 -34.19 -5.56
N LEU A 24 -51.39 -33.92 -6.50
CA LEU A 24 -51.65 -33.99 -7.94
C LEU A 24 -51.94 -35.42 -8.40
N LEU A 25 -51.16 -36.40 -7.94
CA LEU A 25 -51.34 -37.82 -8.25
C LEU A 25 -52.67 -38.36 -7.70
N ALA A 26 -53.09 -37.89 -6.53
CA ALA A 26 -54.35 -38.28 -5.90
C ALA A 26 -55.60 -37.56 -6.46
N GLY A 27 -55.43 -36.57 -7.36
CA GLY A 27 -56.54 -35.76 -7.88
C GLY A 27 -57.22 -34.87 -6.82
N ALA A 28 -56.53 -34.57 -5.72
CA ALA A 28 -57.04 -33.78 -4.61
C ALA A 28 -56.93 -32.26 -4.87
N ASP A 29 -57.57 -31.44 -4.03
CA ASP A 29 -57.37 -29.99 -4.05
C ASP A 29 -55.90 -29.64 -3.69
N THR A 30 -55.23 -28.92 -4.60
CA THR A 30 -53.81 -28.57 -4.49
C THR A 30 -53.55 -27.20 -3.87
N SER A 31 -54.61 -26.45 -3.53
CA SER A 31 -54.53 -25.06 -3.02
C SER A 31 -53.56 -24.93 -1.82
N LYS A 32 -53.69 -25.81 -0.83
CA LYS A 32 -52.84 -25.81 0.38
C LYS A 32 -51.39 -26.20 0.11
N ALA A 33 -51.16 -27.18 -0.77
CA ALA A 33 -49.82 -27.65 -1.11
C ALA A 33 -49.05 -26.58 -1.90
N ARG A 34 -49.72 -25.87 -2.81
CA ARG A 34 -49.15 -24.73 -3.54
C ARG A 34 -48.79 -23.58 -2.59
N ALA A 35 -49.70 -23.19 -1.70
CA ALA A 35 -49.43 -22.14 -0.72
C ALA A 35 -48.21 -22.48 0.19
N ALA A 36 -48.08 -23.74 0.61
CA ALA A 36 -46.93 -24.19 1.40
C ALA A 36 -45.61 -24.17 0.61
N LEU A 37 -45.64 -24.55 -0.68
CA LEU A 37 -44.48 -24.48 -1.56
C LEU A 37 -44.06 -23.03 -1.82
N ASP A 38 -45.01 -22.14 -2.07
CA ASP A 38 -44.76 -20.71 -2.27
C ASP A 38 -44.16 -20.07 -1.01
N GLN A 39 -44.68 -20.42 0.17
CA GLN A 39 -44.14 -19.96 1.45
C GLN A 39 -42.71 -20.48 1.69
N ALA A 40 -42.44 -21.76 1.40
CA ALA A 40 -41.10 -22.34 1.55
C ALA A 40 -40.09 -21.72 0.56
N ARG A 41 -40.51 -21.47 -0.68
CA ARG A 41 -39.70 -20.79 -1.70
C ARG A 41 -39.43 -19.33 -1.31
N ALA A 42 -40.44 -18.61 -0.82
CA ALA A 42 -40.27 -17.24 -0.33
C ALA A 42 -39.29 -17.18 0.86
N ALA A 43 -39.36 -18.14 1.78
CA ALA A 43 -38.41 -18.23 2.89
C ALA A 43 -36.97 -18.51 2.42
N LEU A 44 -36.78 -19.42 1.46
CA LEU A 44 -35.47 -19.69 0.87
C LEU A 44 -34.92 -18.47 0.11
N GLN A 45 -35.77 -17.79 -0.67
CA GLN A 45 -35.39 -16.57 -1.38
C GLN A 45 -34.97 -15.46 -0.39
N SER A 46 -35.76 -15.22 0.67
CA SER A 46 -35.41 -14.23 1.69
C SER A 46 -34.09 -14.53 2.40
N TYR A 47 -33.73 -15.80 2.55
CA TYR A 47 -32.44 -16.21 3.09
C TYR A 47 -31.30 -15.86 2.12
N HIS A 48 -31.46 -16.14 0.82
CA HIS A 48 -30.46 -15.77 -0.18
C HIS A 48 -30.32 -14.25 -0.32
N ASP A 49 -31.42 -13.50 -0.32
CA ASP A 49 -31.38 -12.04 -0.38
C ASP A 49 -30.65 -11.46 0.84
N ALA A 50 -30.91 -11.98 2.04
CA ALA A 50 -30.22 -11.58 3.26
C ALA A 50 -28.72 -11.95 3.25
N GLU A 51 -28.36 -13.09 2.67
CA GLU A 51 -26.97 -13.52 2.53
C GLU A 51 -26.20 -12.61 1.55
N GLN A 52 -26.80 -12.25 0.42
CA GLN A 52 -26.21 -11.29 -0.52
C GLN A 52 -26.01 -9.92 0.10
N VAL A 53 -26.98 -9.41 0.86
CA VAL A 53 -26.84 -8.14 1.59
C VAL A 53 -25.70 -8.23 2.61
N ALA A 54 -25.62 -9.30 3.38
CA ALA A 54 -24.54 -9.49 4.36
C ALA A 54 -23.16 -9.63 3.71
N GLU A 55 -23.06 -10.25 2.53
CA GLU A 55 -21.81 -10.30 1.76
C GLU A 55 -21.39 -8.93 1.24
N LEU A 56 -22.34 -8.14 0.73
CA LEU A 56 -22.09 -6.77 0.30
C LEU A 56 -21.65 -5.88 1.48
N GLU A 57 -22.30 -6.00 2.63
CA GLU A 57 -21.93 -5.29 3.86
C GLU A 57 -20.51 -5.65 4.31
N ARG A 58 -20.16 -6.94 4.36
CA ARG A 58 -18.79 -7.38 4.69
C ARG A 58 -17.78 -6.85 3.70
N TRP A 59 -18.10 -6.87 2.41
CA TRP A 59 -17.21 -6.33 1.37
C TRP A 59 -17.00 -4.82 1.56
N GLN A 60 -18.06 -4.06 1.86
CA GLN A 60 -17.97 -2.64 2.17
C GLN A 60 -17.18 -2.37 3.46
N GLU A 61 -17.39 -3.15 4.52
CA GLU A 61 -16.62 -3.05 5.76
C GLU A 61 -15.14 -3.30 5.53
N HIS A 62 -14.78 -4.37 4.80
CA HIS A 62 -13.40 -4.65 4.43
C HIS A 62 -12.78 -3.53 3.59
N ALA A 63 -13.51 -2.98 2.62
CA ALA A 63 -13.05 -1.85 1.82
C ALA A 63 -12.84 -0.59 2.67
N ASN A 64 -13.74 -0.32 3.63
CA ASN A 64 -13.64 0.82 4.53
C ASN A 64 -12.44 0.69 5.49
N ILE A 65 -12.18 -0.51 6.01
CA ILE A 65 -11.01 -0.79 6.85
C ILE A 65 -9.72 -0.53 6.06
N GLN A 66 -9.62 -1.07 4.85
CA GLN A 66 -8.46 -0.85 3.98
C GLN A 66 -8.28 0.64 3.64
N ALA A 67 -9.35 1.35 3.31
CA ALA A 67 -9.29 2.79 3.05
C ALA A 67 -8.81 3.58 4.29
N ALA A 68 -9.25 3.19 5.49
CA ALA A 68 -8.81 3.82 6.74
C ALA A 68 -7.34 3.54 7.05
N GLU A 69 -6.86 2.32 6.80
CA GLU A 69 -5.44 1.96 6.95
C GLU A 69 -4.56 2.74 5.98
N ASN A 70 -4.99 2.87 4.71
CA ASN A 70 -4.30 3.66 3.69
C ASN A 70 -4.23 5.13 4.10
N ALA A 71 -5.35 5.73 4.52
CA ALA A 71 -5.40 7.11 4.97
C ALA A 71 -4.49 7.36 6.19
N LYS A 72 -4.42 6.39 7.12
CA LYS A 72 -3.50 6.46 8.27
C LYS A 72 -2.04 6.44 7.83
N ALA A 73 -1.67 5.53 6.93
CA ALA A 73 -0.30 5.44 6.40
C ALA A 73 0.12 6.72 5.67
N GLU A 74 -0.77 7.30 4.87
CA GLU A 74 -0.56 8.60 4.21
C GLU A 74 -0.37 9.72 5.23
N ALA A 75 -1.26 9.84 6.22
CA ALA A 75 -1.17 10.86 7.27
C ALA A 75 0.14 10.77 8.08
N GLU A 76 0.57 9.55 8.42
CA GLU A 76 1.85 9.34 9.12
C GLU A 76 3.05 9.74 8.26
N SER A 77 3.05 9.41 6.96
CA SER A 77 4.10 9.81 6.02
C SER A 77 4.17 11.34 5.87
N VAL A 78 3.02 11.99 5.69
CA VAL A 78 2.90 13.45 5.61
C VAL A 78 3.41 14.10 6.90
N GLY A 79 2.99 13.60 8.06
CA GLY A 79 3.44 14.11 9.36
C GLY A 79 4.96 14.01 9.54
N LYS A 80 5.57 12.89 9.15
CA LYS A 80 7.04 12.72 9.17
C LYS A 80 7.73 13.69 8.23
N ALA A 81 7.23 13.85 7.01
CA ALA A 81 7.81 14.74 6.01
C ALA A 81 7.76 16.22 6.44
N LEU A 82 6.61 16.68 6.96
CA LEU A 82 6.44 18.05 7.44
C LEU A 82 7.29 18.31 8.70
N LYS A 83 7.41 17.32 9.60
CA LYS A 83 8.31 17.42 10.76
C LYS A 83 9.78 17.55 10.33
N ALA A 84 10.21 16.84 9.29
CA ALA A 84 11.57 16.96 8.76
C ALA A 84 11.86 18.37 8.21
N VAL A 85 10.90 18.96 7.48
CA VAL A 85 10.97 20.36 7.02
C VAL A 85 11.09 21.29 8.21
N ARG A 86 10.18 21.16 9.19
CA ARG A 86 10.17 21.99 10.40
C ARG A 86 11.50 21.94 11.15
N ASN A 87 12.01 20.75 11.42
CA ASN A 87 13.31 20.58 12.09
C ASN A 87 14.47 21.27 11.35
N THR A 88 14.39 21.34 10.02
CA THR A 88 15.42 22.00 9.20
C THR A 88 15.29 23.52 9.24
N VAL A 89 14.06 24.03 9.20
CA VAL A 89 13.74 25.46 9.41
C VAL A 89 14.13 25.91 10.82
N GLU A 90 13.97 25.03 11.81
CA GLU A 90 14.28 25.29 13.21
C GLU A 90 15.78 25.58 13.47
N ARG A 91 16.67 25.14 12.58
CA ARG A 91 18.12 25.39 12.66
C ARG A 91 18.50 26.88 12.56
N VAL A 92 17.68 27.71 11.90
CA VAL A 92 17.89 29.16 11.86
C VAL A 92 17.30 29.75 13.13
N GLN A 93 18.09 29.88 14.19
CA GLN A 93 17.61 30.36 15.48
C GLN A 93 17.13 31.81 15.39
N VAL A 94 15.94 32.06 15.94
CA VAL A 94 15.36 33.41 16.07
C VAL A 94 15.13 33.67 17.56
N PRO A 95 15.61 34.80 18.11
CA PRO A 95 15.34 35.20 19.49
C PRO A 95 13.84 35.21 19.81
N GLU A 96 13.48 34.84 21.05
CA GLU A 96 12.08 34.73 21.50
C GLU A 96 11.30 36.06 21.42
N CYS A 97 12.00 37.20 21.43
CA CYS A 97 11.39 38.52 21.31
C CYS A 97 10.98 38.92 19.89
N ILE A 98 11.25 38.09 18.88
CA ILE A 98 10.93 38.38 17.48
C ILE A 98 9.73 37.55 17.06
N GLU A 99 8.65 38.23 16.67
CA GLU A 99 7.47 37.59 16.10
C GLU A 99 7.82 36.97 14.75
N LEU A 100 7.57 35.67 14.62
CA LEU A 100 7.74 34.95 13.37
C LEU A 100 6.53 35.14 12.47
N PHE A 101 6.77 35.22 11.17
CA PHE A 101 5.69 35.12 10.19
C PHE A 101 4.97 33.78 10.34
N ALA A 102 3.67 33.77 10.03
CA ALA A 102 2.90 32.54 9.98
C ALA A 102 3.61 31.53 9.05
N PRO A 103 3.79 30.27 9.49
CA PRO A 103 4.48 29.28 8.69
C PRO A 103 3.71 29.08 7.38
N PHE A 104 4.40 29.24 6.25
CA PHE A 104 3.82 28.91 4.95
C PHE A 104 3.56 27.40 4.90
N GLU A 105 2.33 27.02 4.58
CA GLU A 105 1.99 25.61 4.36
C GLU A 105 2.53 25.18 3.00
N TYR A 106 3.28 24.09 2.96
CA TYR A 106 3.82 23.52 1.71
C TYR A 106 2.96 22.31 1.29
N PRO A 107 1.81 22.51 0.62
CA PRO A 107 0.93 21.42 0.22
C PRO A 107 1.62 20.45 -0.74
N VAL A 108 2.66 20.90 -1.44
CA VAL A 108 3.48 20.07 -2.32
C VAL A 108 4.22 18.98 -1.53
N VAL A 109 4.71 19.27 -0.33
CA VAL A 109 5.37 18.28 0.56
C VAL A 109 4.35 17.23 1.01
N ALA A 110 3.17 17.65 1.41
CA ALA A 110 2.10 16.74 1.82
C ALA A 110 1.65 15.83 0.66
N LYS A 111 1.43 16.40 -0.53
CA LYS A 111 1.06 15.63 -1.72
C LYS A 111 2.13 14.60 -2.10
N ALA A 112 3.41 15.01 -2.12
CA ALA A 112 4.51 14.11 -2.46
C ALA A 112 4.69 13.00 -1.41
N ALA A 113 4.54 13.30 -0.12
CA ALA A 113 4.63 12.32 0.95
C ALA A 113 3.47 11.31 0.93
N ALA A 114 2.25 11.76 0.59
CA ALA A 114 1.10 10.90 0.37
C ALA A 114 1.29 9.99 -0.86
N GLU A 115 1.79 10.53 -1.98
CA GLU A 115 2.10 9.73 -3.17
C GLU A 115 3.13 8.62 -2.89
N VAL A 116 4.19 8.94 -2.14
CA VAL A 116 5.19 7.94 -1.69
C VAL A 116 4.55 6.88 -0.80
N ALA A 117 3.68 7.26 0.13
CA ALA A 117 2.99 6.31 1.01
C ALA A 117 2.08 5.36 0.23
N ARG A 118 1.28 5.90 -0.69
CA ARG A 118 0.39 5.13 -1.56
C ARG A 118 1.16 4.11 -2.39
N LEU A 119 2.25 4.53 -3.05
CA LEU A 119 3.07 3.64 -3.86
C LEU A 119 3.72 2.52 -3.04
N LYS A 120 4.18 2.81 -1.82
CA LYS A 120 4.72 1.78 -0.91
C LYS A 120 3.66 0.75 -0.54
N LEU A 121 2.46 1.21 -0.24
CA LEU A 121 1.35 0.33 0.14
C LEU A 121 0.88 -0.53 -1.05
N GLU A 122 0.82 0.04 -2.25
CA GLU A 122 0.48 -0.71 -3.46
C GLU A 122 1.50 -1.81 -3.76
N ILE A 123 2.79 -1.52 -3.61
CA ILE A 123 3.86 -2.53 -3.71
C ILE A 123 3.69 -3.61 -2.65
N GLU A 124 3.47 -3.23 -1.39
CA GLU A 124 3.27 -4.18 -0.29
C GLU A 124 2.06 -5.08 -0.51
N SER A 125 0.96 -4.53 -1.05
CA SER A 125 -0.26 -5.29 -1.36
C SER A 125 -0.07 -6.34 -2.46
N SER A 126 0.90 -6.14 -3.36
CA SER A 126 1.21 -7.08 -4.46
C SER A 126 2.12 -8.25 -4.02
N GLU A 127 2.77 -8.12 -2.87
CA GLU A 127 3.76 -9.09 -2.40
C GLU A 127 3.18 -10.47 -2.03
N PRO A 128 2.01 -10.59 -1.36
CA PRO A 128 1.48 -11.90 -0.98
C PRO A 128 1.19 -12.81 -2.17
N GLU A 129 0.63 -12.26 -3.25
CA GLU A 129 0.31 -13.03 -4.46
C GLU A 129 1.59 -13.48 -5.17
N ARG A 130 2.58 -12.59 -5.31
CA ARG A 130 3.88 -12.93 -5.89
C ARG A 130 4.59 -14.01 -5.08
N ARG A 131 4.56 -13.90 -3.76
CA ARG A 131 5.15 -14.90 -2.85
C ARG A 131 4.49 -16.26 -3.01
N LYS A 132 3.15 -16.31 -3.09
CA LYS A 132 2.42 -17.57 -3.31
C LYS A 132 2.84 -18.27 -4.61
N ILE A 133 2.97 -17.52 -5.71
CA ILE A 133 3.41 -18.09 -6.99
C ILE A 133 4.89 -18.49 -6.93
N ALA A 134 5.75 -17.72 -6.24
CA ALA A 134 7.14 -18.08 -6.03
C ALA A 134 7.29 -19.41 -5.26
N ASP A 135 6.53 -19.57 -4.17
CA ASP A 135 6.50 -20.82 -3.39
C ASP A 135 6.02 -22.01 -4.25
N GLU A 136 5.06 -21.79 -5.16
CA GLU A 136 4.59 -22.81 -6.11
C GLU A 136 5.69 -23.20 -7.11
N VAL A 137 6.42 -22.22 -7.66
CA VAL A 137 7.56 -22.48 -8.56
C VAL A 137 8.62 -23.33 -7.85
N ASP A 138 8.96 -22.99 -6.60
CA ASP A 138 9.95 -23.73 -5.81
C ASP A 138 9.47 -25.15 -5.50
N ALA A 139 8.20 -25.32 -5.13
CA ALA A 139 7.61 -26.64 -4.87
C ALA A 139 7.60 -27.54 -6.11
N LEU A 140 7.18 -27.02 -7.27
CA LEU A 140 7.16 -27.75 -8.53
C LEU A 140 8.58 -28.12 -8.98
N THR A 141 9.52 -27.19 -8.87
CA THR A 141 10.93 -27.41 -9.22
C THR A 141 11.57 -28.45 -8.30
N GLY A 142 11.30 -28.39 -7.00
CA GLY A 142 11.77 -29.38 -6.01
C GLY A 142 11.25 -30.79 -6.34
N ARG A 143 9.97 -30.93 -6.65
CA ARG A 143 9.37 -32.22 -7.06
C ARG A 143 9.96 -32.74 -8.37
N ALA A 144 10.12 -31.88 -9.39
CA ALA A 144 10.71 -32.27 -10.66
C ALA A 144 12.16 -32.76 -10.48
N ASN A 145 12.95 -32.08 -9.63
CA ASN A 145 14.32 -32.46 -9.35
C ASN A 145 14.40 -33.79 -8.59
N ALA A 146 13.53 -34.04 -7.61
CA ALA A 146 13.46 -35.33 -6.93
C ALA A 146 13.22 -36.48 -7.91
N LYS A 147 12.28 -36.32 -8.85
CA LYS A 147 12.00 -37.31 -9.91
C LYS A 147 13.18 -37.53 -10.85
N ARG A 148 13.90 -36.47 -11.22
CA ARG A 148 15.13 -36.59 -12.02
C ARG A 148 16.26 -37.32 -11.28
N VAL A 149 16.41 -37.07 -9.98
CA VAL A 149 17.40 -37.77 -9.13
C VAL A 149 17.07 -39.25 -9.06
N GLU A 150 15.81 -39.61 -8.85
CA GLU A 150 15.35 -41.01 -8.83
C GLU A 150 15.58 -41.71 -10.19
N ALA A 151 15.21 -41.06 -11.30
CA ALA A 151 15.46 -41.57 -12.64
C ALA A 151 16.97 -41.75 -12.93
N ASN A 152 17.80 -40.81 -12.50
CA ASN A 152 19.26 -40.90 -12.63
C ASN A 152 19.83 -42.07 -11.81
N ALA A 153 19.32 -42.32 -10.61
CA ALA A 153 19.74 -43.47 -9.80
C ALA A 153 19.42 -44.80 -10.50
N ILE A 154 18.24 -44.93 -11.11
CA ILE A 154 17.88 -46.10 -11.91
C ILE A 154 18.83 -46.25 -13.12
N ARG A 155 19.12 -45.17 -13.85
CA ARG A 155 20.08 -45.21 -14.97
C ARG A 155 21.47 -45.69 -14.52
N SER A 156 21.99 -45.14 -13.42
CA SER A 156 23.28 -45.53 -12.87
C SER A 156 23.32 -47.01 -12.46
N ARG A 157 22.24 -47.51 -11.84
CA ARG A 157 22.10 -48.92 -11.46
C ARG A 157 22.08 -49.85 -12.67
N ARG A 158 21.34 -49.49 -13.73
CA ARG A 158 21.31 -50.25 -15.00
C ARG A 158 22.67 -50.29 -15.68
N LEU A 159 23.40 -49.16 -15.71
CA LEU A 159 24.76 -49.09 -16.25
C LEU A 159 25.76 -49.96 -15.48
N ALA A 160 25.53 -50.17 -14.18
CA ALA A 160 26.32 -51.07 -13.35
C ALA A 160 25.95 -52.57 -13.53
N GLY A 161 24.94 -52.89 -14.35
CA GLY A 161 24.50 -54.27 -14.61
C GLY A 161 23.50 -54.84 -13.61
N HIS A 162 22.94 -54.01 -12.72
CA HIS A 162 21.96 -54.41 -11.70
C HIS A 162 20.53 -54.07 -12.11
N GLU A 163 20.14 -54.41 -13.35
CA GLU A 163 18.81 -54.07 -13.90
C GLU A 163 17.68 -54.92 -13.29
N GLU A 164 16.61 -54.24 -12.88
CA GLU A 164 15.36 -54.86 -12.41
C GLU A 164 14.31 -54.88 -13.53
N ALA A 165 13.41 -55.87 -13.51
CA ALA A 165 12.41 -56.07 -14.58
C ALA A 165 11.46 -54.87 -14.79
N SER A 166 11.26 -54.03 -13.76
CA SER A 166 10.41 -52.83 -13.83
C SER A 166 11.15 -51.54 -14.19
N ASP A 167 12.48 -51.54 -14.26
CA ASP A 167 13.29 -50.32 -14.35
C ASP A 167 12.96 -49.46 -15.57
N ALA A 168 12.72 -50.08 -16.73
CA ALA A 168 12.41 -49.35 -17.95
C ALA A 168 11.06 -48.60 -17.87
N ALA A 169 10.04 -49.22 -17.28
CA ALA A 169 8.72 -48.61 -17.11
C ALA A 169 8.75 -47.49 -16.06
N THR A 170 9.41 -47.73 -14.93
CA THR A 170 9.58 -46.73 -13.86
C THR A 170 10.37 -45.52 -14.35
N LEU A 171 11.46 -45.73 -15.09
CA LEU A 171 12.25 -44.65 -15.66
C LEU A 171 11.45 -43.79 -16.63
N HIS A 172 10.67 -44.40 -17.54
CA HIS A 172 9.83 -43.65 -18.48
C HIS A 172 8.77 -42.80 -17.74
N LEU A 173 8.13 -43.35 -16.70
CA LEU A 173 7.17 -42.63 -15.88
C LEU A 173 7.81 -41.47 -15.11
N LEU A 174 8.96 -41.69 -14.47
CA LEU A 174 9.68 -40.65 -13.74
C LEU A 174 10.15 -39.50 -14.65
N GLU A 175 10.57 -39.82 -15.88
CA GLU A 175 10.97 -38.82 -16.88
C GLU A 175 9.77 -38.04 -17.42
N ALA A 176 8.65 -38.71 -17.68
CA ALA A 176 7.40 -38.04 -18.07
C ALA A 176 6.91 -37.10 -16.95
N ASP A 177 6.82 -37.59 -15.71
CA ASP A 177 6.45 -36.78 -14.54
C ASP A 177 7.37 -35.58 -14.35
N ALA A 178 8.69 -35.77 -14.48
CA ALA A 178 9.66 -34.70 -14.34
C ALA A 178 9.53 -33.64 -15.45
N ASN A 179 9.17 -34.06 -16.67
CA ASN A 179 8.95 -33.16 -17.80
C ASN A 179 7.65 -32.37 -17.64
N ASP A 180 6.57 -33.01 -17.17
CA ASP A 180 5.29 -32.36 -16.90
C ASP A 180 5.41 -31.35 -15.76
N LEU A 181 6.03 -31.74 -14.64
CA LEU A 181 6.33 -30.84 -13.53
C LEU A 181 7.23 -29.68 -13.98
N GLY A 182 8.21 -29.94 -14.85
CA GLY A 182 9.05 -28.90 -15.45
C GLY A 182 8.30 -27.98 -16.43
N GLY A 183 7.23 -28.47 -17.07
CA GLY A 183 6.30 -27.67 -17.86
C GLY A 183 5.49 -26.73 -16.97
N LEU A 184 4.90 -27.26 -15.90
CA LEU A 184 4.12 -26.49 -14.91
C LEU A 184 4.99 -25.43 -14.20
N ALA A 185 6.21 -25.78 -13.80
CA ALA A 185 7.14 -24.84 -13.18
C ALA A 185 7.48 -23.66 -14.11
N ARG A 186 7.67 -23.92 -15.41
CA ARG A 186 7.90 -22.86 -16.41
C ARG A 186 6.67 -21.96 -16.59
N ALA A 187 5.47 -22.54 -16.61
CA ALA A 187 4.23 -21.76 -16.70
C ALA A 187 4.04 -20.88 -15.45
N ALA A 188 4.26 -21.42 -14.25
CA ALA A 188 4.22 -20.66 -13.00
C ALA A 188 5.29 -19.56 -12.97
N GLN A 189 6.49 -19.83 -13.49
CA GLN A 189 7.56 -18.83 -13.59
C GLN A 189 7.22 -17.71 -14.58
N GLN A 190 6.60 -18.02 -15.72
CA GLN A 190 6.07 -17.01 -16.64
C GLN A 190 5.00 -16.15 -15.97
N HIS A 191 4.10 -16.77 -15.21
CA HIS A 191 3.09 -16.05 -14.44
C HIS A 191 3.74 -15.10 -13.41
N LEU A 192 4.74 -15.57 -12.66
CA LEU A 192 5.50 -14.75 -11.72
C LEU A 192 6.18 -13.56 -12.41
N GLN A 193 6.71 -13.73 -13.62
CA GLN A 193 7.29 -12.64 -14.40
C GLN A 193 6.25 -11.61 -14.81
N VAL A 194 5.07 -12.05 -15.27
CA VAL A 194 3.95 -11.15 -15.62
C VAL A 194 3.51 -10.34 -14.41
N LEU A 195 3.37 -10.97 -13.25
CA LEU A 195 3.06 -10.29 -11.98
C LEU A 195 4.19 -9.34 -11.52
N GLY A 196 5.44 -9.62 -11.88
CA GLY A 196 6.59 -8.78 -11.53
C GLY A 196 6.68 -7.47 -12.33
N GLN A 197 6.16 -7.42 -13.57
CA GLN A 197 6.20 -6.23 -14.42
C GLN A 197 5.54 -4.99 -13.79
N PRO A 198 4.29 -5.05 -13.28
CA PRO A 198 3.67 -3.88 -12.65
C PRO A 198 4.43 -3.44 -11.39
N VAL A 199 4.98 -4.39 -10.60
CA VAL A 199 5.78 -4.05 -9.41
C VAL A 199 7.06 -3.30 -9.79
N MET A 200 7.72 -3.70 -10.88
CA MET A 200 8.89 -2.95 -11.37
C MET A 200 8.51 -1.52 -11.80
N ALA A 201 7.36 -1.34 -12.44
CA ALA A 201 6.86 0.00 -12.77
C ALA A 201 6.55 0.83 -11.51
N LEU A 202 5.91 0.23 -10.51
CA LEU A 202 5.64 0.87 -9.21
C LEU A 202 6.93 1.26 -8.47
N LEU A 203 7.97 0.44 -8.51
CA LEU A 203 9.27 0.76 -7.92
C LEU A 203 9.95 1.94 -8.61
N GLN A 204 9.86 2.03 -9.94
CA GLN A 204 10.38 3.18 -10.69
C GLN A 204 9.59 4.46 -10.35
N GLN A 205 8.26 4.36 -10.26
CA GLN A 205 7.42 5.47 -9.83
C GLN A 205 7.72 5.90 -8.40
N LEU A 206 7.96 4.93 -7.49
CA LEU A 206 8.34 5.20 -6.11
C LEU A 206 9.65 5.96 -6.03
N ALA A 207 10.67 5.55 -6.79
CA ALA A 207 11.95 6.26 -6.83
C ALA A 207 11.79 7.71 -7.31
N ALA A 208 10.97 7.94 -8.34
CA ALA A 208 10.68 9.28 -8.83
C ALA A 208 9.88 10.12 -7.81
N ALA A 209 8.88 9.52 -7.14
CA ALA A 209 8.10 10.18 -6.10
C ALA A 209 8.96 10.54 -4.87
N GLU A 210 9.90 9.68 -4.47
CA GLU A 210 10.84 9.96 -3.38
C GLU A 210 11.80 11.11 -3.74
N GLN A 211 12.25 11.20 -4.99
CA GLN A 211 13.04 12.34 -5.45
C GLN A 211 12.23 13.65 -5.42
N LYS A 212 10.98 13.62 -5.90
CA LYS A 212 10.07 14.78 -5.82
C LYS A 212 9.81 15.20 -4.38
N MET A 213 9.59 14.25 -3.48
CA MET A 213 9.39 14.51 -2.05
C MET A 213 10.62 15.20 -1.44
N LYS A 214 11.84 14.70 -1.72
CA LYS A 214 13.08 15.33 -1.25
C LYS A 214 13.24 16.74 -1.79
N ALA A 215 12.99 16.96 -3.09
CA ALA A 215 13.07 18.29 -3.69
C ALA A 215 12.07 19.25 -3.03
N ALA A 216 10.81 18.84 -2.85
CA ALA A 216 9.79 19.63 -2.17
C ALA A 216 10.16 19.94 -0.72
N GLN A 217 10.77 19.00 0.00
CA GLN A 217 11.24 19.21 1.37
C GLN A 217 12.36 20.26 1.44
N VAL A 218 13.32 20.19 0.50
CA VAL A 218 14.44 21.16 0.43
C VAL A 218 13.90 22.55 0.11
N GLU A 219 13.06 22.67 -0.91
CA GLU A 219 12.44 23.94 -1.29
C GLU A 219 11.63 24.55 -0.14
N ALA A 220 10.79 23.74 0.51
CA ALA A 220 10.01 24.15 1.67
C ALA A 220 10.90 24.60 2.84
N ALA A 221 11.99 23.88 3.10
CA ALA A 221 12.93 24.24 4.15
C ALA A 221 13.65 25.55 3.85
N LEU A 222 14.09 25.78 2.61
CA LEU A 222 14.75 27.02 2.20
C LEU A 222 13.83 28.22 2.33
N HIS A 223 12.58 28.11 1.89
CA HIS A 223 11.60 29.18 2.05
C HIS A 223 11.31 29.45 3.52
N GLY A 224 11.11 28.42 4.35
CA GLY A 224 10.91 28.59 5.79
C GLY A 224 12.13 29.20 6.50
N GLN A 225 13.34 28.84 6.11
CA GLN A 225 14.57 29.47 6.61
C GLN A 225 14.65 30.95 6.18
N ALA A 226 14.31 31.26 4.93
CA ALA A 226 14.25 32.62 4.43
C ALA A 226 13.21 33.46 5.19
N ASP A 227 12.06 32.90 5.54
CA ASP A 227 11.05 33.59 6.36
C ASP A 227 11.58 33.95 7.75
N ARG A 228 12.36 33.06 8.38
CA ARG A 228 13.02 33.38 9.65
C ARG A 228 14.06 34.49 9.52
N VAL A 229 14.83 34.49 8.43
CA VAL A 229 15.77 35.59 8.13
C VAL A 229 15.03 36.91 7.90
N ARG A 230 13.91 36.90 7.18
CA ARG A 230 13.06 38.09 6.97
C ARG A 230 12.49 38.60 8.31
N ALA A 231 12.16 37.72 9.25
CA ALA A 231 11.66 38.13 10.56
C ALA A 231 12.77 38.83 11.37
N LEU A 232 13.99 38.30 11.32
CA LEU A 232 15.17 38.94 11.91
C LEU A 232 15.46 40.30 11.27
N GLU A 233 15.34 40.39 9.94
CA GLU A 233 15.52 41.63 9.19
C GLU A 233 14.48 42.68 9.60
N ALA A 234 13.20 42.30 9.69
CA ALA A 234 12.14 43.21 10.13
C ALA A 234 12.43 43.78 11.53
N ALA A 235 12.83 42.93 12.48
CA ALA A 235 13.20 43.37 13.83
C ALA A 235 14.42 44.30 13.84
N LEU A 236 15.42 44.03 12.99
CA LEU A 236 16.59 44.89 12.85
C LEU A 236 16.21 46.27 12.28
N ILE A 237 15.34 46.30 11.25
CA ILE A 237 14.84 47.55 10.65
C ILE A 237 14.11 48.39 11.70
N ASP A 238 13.25 47.77 12.51
CA ASP A 238 12.52 48.48 13.56
C ASP A 238 13.46 49.00 14.66
N GLY A 239 14.46 48.21 15.06
CA GLY A 239 15.49 48.65 16.00
C GLY A 239 16.30 49.85 15.48
N VAL A 240 16.69 49.85 14.20
CA VAL A 240 17.41 50.98 13.58
C VAL A 240 16.50 52.21 13.44
N ARG A 241 15.20 52.01 13.16
CA ARG A 241 14.21 53.09 13.10
C ARG A 241 14.06 53.77 14.47
N GLU A 242 13.99 53.00 15.55
CA GLU A 242 13.89 53.53 16.92
C GLU A 242 15.18 54.25 17.35
N LEU A 243 16.35 53.71 17.01
CA LEU A 243 17.64 54.36 17.23
C LEU A 243 17.68 55.74 16.54
N ARG A 244 17.29 55.79 15.26
CA ARG A 244 17.22 57.04 14.50
C ARG A 244 16.25 58.04 15.15
N GLY A 245 15.07 57.58 15.56
CA GLY A 245 14.09 58.42 16.27
C GLY A 245 14.66 59.00 17.57
N SER A 246 15.36 58.18 18.35
CA SER A 246 16.03 58.60 19.59
C SER A 246 17.16 59.59 19.35
N MET A 247 17.99 59.38 18.32
CA MET A 247 19.05 60.31 17.94
C MET A 247 18.51 61.69 17.53
N LEU A 248 17.45 61.71 16.72
CA LEU A 248 16.82 62.95 16.27
C LEU A 248 16.25 63.76 17.46
N LYS A 249 15.71 63.09 18.49
CA LYS A 249 15.24 63.75 19.72
C LYS A 249 16.36 64.45 20.49
N VAL A 250 17.60 63.96 20.40
CA VAL A 250 18.79 64.50 21.08
C VAL A 250 19.59 65.46 20.17
N GLY A 251 19.12 65.73 18.95
CA GLY A 251 19.74 66.66 18.01
C GLY A 251 20.85 66.07 17.13
N PHE A 252 21.05 64.75 17.15
CA PHE A 252 21.97 64.08 16.24
C PHE A 252 21.27 63.69 14.94
N THR A 253 21.82 64.10 13.79
CA THR A 253 21.26 63.82 12.46
C THR A 253 22.01 62.73 11.69
N ASN A 254 23.24 62.40 12.08
CA ASN A 254 24.12 61.50 11.33
C ASN A 254 24.14 60.07 11.90
N LEU A 255 23.20 59.22 11.46
CA LEU A 255 23.09 57.81 11.87
C LEU A 255 24.38 56.97 11.66
N PRO A 256 25.12 57.10 10.53
CA PRO A 256 26.38 56.37 10.31
C PRO A 256 27.46 56.54 11.38
N ASN A 257 27.42 57.61 12.18
CA ASN A 257 28.36 57.79 13.29
C ASN A 257 28.11 56.82 14.47
N PHE A 258 26.90 56.28 14.56
CA PHE A 258 26.45 55.46 15.69
C PHE A 258 26.11 54.04 15.29
N PHE A 259 25.74 53.81 14.03
CA PHE A 259 25.46 52.48 13.52
C PHE A 259 25.94 52.30 12.08
N LEU A 260 26.76 51.27 11.89
CA LEU A 260 27.10 50.68 10.61
C LEU A 260 26.95 49.17 10.73
N PRO A 261 26.39 48.48 9.73
CA PRO A 261 26.35 47.02 9.72
C PRO A 261 27.76 46.44 9.91
N ALA A 262 27.87 45.44 10.78
CA ALA A 262 29.15 44.77 11.04
C ALA A 262 29.75 44.24 9.73
N GLN A 263 31.08 44.28 9.61
CA GLN A 263 31.79 43.76 8.42
C GLN A 263 31.39 42.30 8.14
N LYS A 264 31.34 41.47 9.19
CA LYS A 264 30.90 40.07 9.10
C LYS A 264 29.52 39.92 8.44
N LEU A 265 28.55 40.77 8.78
CA LEU A 265 27.21 40.72 8.19
C LEU A 265 27.25 41.05 6.68
N ARG A 266 28.09 42.02 6.29
CA ARG A 266 28.31 42.38 4.89
C ARG A 266 29.03 41.26 4.12
N ASP A 267 29.98 40.58 4.76
CA ASP A 267 30.71 39.45 4.17
C ASP A 267 29.76 38.27 3.89
N VAL A 268 28.92 37.87 4.87
CA VAL A 268 27.88 36.83 4.68
C VAL A 268 26.94 37.18 3.53
N ALA A 269 26.45 38.42 3.49
CA ALA A 269 25.50 38.86 2.47
C ALA A 269 26.07 38.80 1.05
N ASN A 270 27.40 38.92 0.90
CA ASN A 270 28.11 38.80 -0.36
C ASN A 270 28.57 37.37 -0.68
N GLY A 271 28.17 36.38 0.14
CA GLY A 271 28.56 34.98 -0.03
C GLY A 271 30.01 34.67 0.34
N LEU A 272 30.66 35.55 1.11
CA LEU A 272 32.01 35.31 1.62
C LEU A 272 31.96 34.41 2.87
N PRO A 273 32.94 33.51 3.05
CA PRO A 273 33.02 32.68 4.23
C PRO A 273 33.29 33.53 5.49
N VAL A 274 32.69 33.14 6.61
CA VAL A 274 32.87 33.75 7.95
C VAL A 274 33.55 32.78 8.90
#